data_AF-A0A7W0RBP7-F1
#
_entry.id   AF-A0A7W0RBP7-F1
#
_cell.length_a   1.000
_cell.length_b   1.000
_cell.length_c   1.000
_cell.angle_alpha   90.00
_cell.angle_beta   90.00
_cell.angle_gamma   90.00
#
_symmetry.space_group_name_H-M   'P 1'
#
loop_
_entity.id
_entity.type
_entity.pdbx_description
1 polymer ?
#
loop_
_entity_poly.entity_id
_entity_poly.type
_entity_poly.pdbx_seq_one_letter_code
_entity_poly.pdbx_strand_id
1 'polypeptide(L)'
;MACLLMACLLMAIAGLARAAAGPLAAAPNPCLDATARTQLLCPDLVMRRPFGLRLDPLERPGRLLLRAGNSIDNVGLGPAELHGRRASRYQMRARQRIYRRGGGRLGISTEARLLFKFVPGQTRYWKFLQAASFELFRLDSRGRIGRRIRRGPKVSYCLRDLSHT
;
A
#
# COMPACT_ATOMS: atom_id res chain seq x y z
N MET A 1 -13.93 36.53 -69.90
CA MET A 1 -12.60 36.27 -69.30
C MET A 1 -12.80 35.49 -68.02
N ALA A 2 -12.43 34.21 -68.06
CA ALA A 2 -12.49 33.29 -66.94
C ALA A 2 -11.22 33.40 -66.08
N CYS A 3 -11.35 33.28 -64.76
CA CYS A 3 -10.40 32.55 -63.92
C CYS A 3 -11.01 32.33 -62.53
N LEU A 4 -11.52 31.13 -62.26
CA LEU A 4 -11.85 30.67 -60.91
C LEU A 4 -10.55 30.47 -60.13
N LEU A 5 -10.44 31.01 -58.91
CA LEU A 5 -9.43 30.59 -57.93
C LEU A 5 -10.13 29.85 -56.79
N MET A 6 -9.89 28.55 -56.81
CA MET A 6 -10.25 27.54 -55.82
C MET A 6 -9.16 27.55 -54.75
N ALA A 7 -9.50 27.71 -53.47
CA ALA A 7 -8.58 27.49 -52.36
C ALA A 7 -9.20 26.50 -51.35
N CYS A 8 -8.71 25.27 -51.41
CA CYS A 8 -9.10 24.15 -50.56
C CYS A 8 -8.74 24.40 -49.09
N LEU A 9 -9.74 24.24 -48.22
CA LEU A 9 -9.59 24.21 -46.77
C LEU A 9 -9.13 22.81 -46.35
N LEU A 10 -7.83 22.62 -46.09
CA LEU A 10 -7.29 21.38 -45.51
C LEU A 10 -7.30 21.48 -43.98
N MET A 11 -8.33 20.90 -43.34
CA MET A 11 -8.33 20.69 -41.90
C MET A 11 -7.43 19.48 -41.55
N ALA A 12 -6.26 19.75 -40.98
CA ALA A 12 -5.40 18.73 -40.41
C ALA A 12 -5.91 18.32 -39.02
N ILE A 13 -6.57 17.15 -38.94
CA ILE A 13 -6.99 16.54 -37.68
C ILE A 13 -5.77 15.84 -37.08
N ALA A 14 -5.07 16.50 -36.16
CA ALA A 14 -3.99 15.89 -35.40
C ALA A 14 -4.55 14.87 -34.41
N GLY A 15 -4.46 13.59 -34.74
CA GLY A 15 -4.80 12.48 -33.84
C GLY A 15 -3.82 12.41 -32.68
N LEU A 16 -4.28 12.73 -31.46
CA LEU A 16 -3.54 12.43 -30.24
C LEU A 16 -3.57 10.91 -30.00
N ALA A 17 -2.51 10.22 -30.41
CA ALA A 17 -2.25 8.86 -29.98
C ALA A 17 -2.04 8.85 -28.46
N ARG A 18 -3.05 8.37 -27.73
CA ARG A 18 -2.98 8.13 -26.29
C ARG A 18 -2.05 6.92 -26.07
N ALA A 19 -0.78 7.17 -25.77
CA ALA A 19 0.12 6.10 -25.33
C ALA A 19 -0.48 5.40 -24.11
N ALA A 20 -0.89 4.14 -24.28
CA ALA A 20 -1.32 3.30 -23.18
C ALA A 20 -0.10 3.06 -22.29
N ALA A 21 -0.12 3.61 -21.07
CA ALA A 21 0.89 3.31 -20.07
C ALA A 21 0.76 1.83 -19.70
N GLY A 22 1.69 1.00 -20.17
CA GLY A 22 1.82 -0.39 -19.73
C GLY A 22 2.09 -0.46 -18.22
N PRO A 23 1.84 -1.62 -17.57
CA PRO A 23 2.16 -1.80 -16.17
C PRO A 23 3.66 -1.58 -15.96
N LEU A 24 4.03 -0.60 -15.15
CA LEU A 24 5.40 -0.40 -14.68
C LEU A 24 5.80 -1.69 -13.94
N ALA A 25 6.77 -2.43 -14.50
CA ALA A 25 7.35 -3.57 -13.79
C ALA A 25 7.81 -3.10 -12.42
N ALA A 26 7.31 -3.76 -11.36
CA ALA A 26 7.74 -3.46 -10.00
C ALA A 26 9.27 -3.57 -9.93
N ALA A 27 9.93 -2.58 -9.35
CA ALA A 27 11.39 -2.62 -9.20
C ALA A 27 11.80 -3.93 -8.49
N PRO A 28 12.88 -4.61 -8.92
CA PRO A 28 13.33 -5.85 -8.30
C PRO A 28 13.47 -5.68 -6.78
N ASN A 29 12.94 -6.63 -6.01
CA ASN A 29 13.06 -6.62 -4.56
C ASN A 29 14.36 -7.36 -4.14
N PRO A 30 15.42 -6.66 -3.72
CA PRO A 30 16.70 -7.30 -3.38
C PRO A 30 16.62 -8.17 -2.12
N CYS A 31 15.56 -8.06 -1.33
CA CYS A 31 15.33 -8.92 -0.19
C CYS A 31 14.77 -10.30 -0.54
N LEU A 32 14.33 -10.50 -1.79
CA LEU A 32 13.90 -11.80 -2.32
C LEU A 32 15.03 -12.52 -3.07
N ASP A 33 16.08 -11.80 -3.46
CA ASP A 33 17.27 -12.41 -4.05
C ASP A 33 18.17 -12.98 -2.95
N ALA A 34 18.47 -14.28 -3.02
CA ALA A 34 19.19 -14.99 -1.95
C ALA A 34 20.59 -14.40 -1.74
N THR A 35 21.32 -14.09 -2.82
CA THR A 35 22.68 -13.57 -2.76
C THR A 35 22.71 -12.16 -2.20
N ALA A 36 21.93 -11.23 -2.75
CA ALA A 36 21.84 -9.86 -2.27
C ALA A 36 21.36 -9.80 -0.81
N ARG A 37 20.39 -10.64 -0.42
CA ARG A 37 19.88 -10.71 0.95
C ARG A 37 20.97 -11.00 1.97
N THR A 38 22.01 -11.77 1.63
CA THR A 38 23.13 -12.04 2.57
C THR A 38 23.84 -10.76 3.03
N GLN A 39 23.85 -9.73 2.19
CA GLN A 39 24.53 -8.45 2.44
C GLN A 39 23.60 -7.37 3.00
N LEU A 40 22.31 -7.65 3.13
CA LEU A 40 21.27 -6.69 3.48
C LEU A 40 20.61 -7.00 4.83
N LEU A 41 20.26 -5.94 5.55
CA LEU A 41 19.37 -5.98 6.70
C LEU A 41 17.95 -5.75 6.18
N CYS A 42 17.34 -6.83 5.70
CA CYS A 42 16.01 -6.79 5.12
C CYS A 42 14.92 -6.77 6.21
N PRO A 43 13.94 -5.85 6.13
CA PRO A 43 12.71 -5.98 6.91
C PRO A 43 11.89 -7.17 6.39
N ASP A 44 11.04 -7.71 7.27
CA ASP A 44 10.08 -8.74 6.93
C ASP A 44 8.81 -8.51 7.74
N LEU A 45 7.79 -7.98 7.08
CA LEU A 45 6.55 -7.57 7.73
C LEU A 45 5.54 -8.71 7.71
N VAL A 46 5.14 -9.17 8.88
CA VAL A 46 4.16 -10.25 9.06
C VAL A 46 2.94 -9.72 9.81
N MET A 47 1.75 -9.92 9.22
CA MET A 47 0.50 -9.70 9.92
C MET A 47 0.28 -10.83 10.92
N ARG A 48 0.20 -10.50 12.21
CA ARG A 48 -0.11 -11.49 13.25
C ARG A 48 -1.58 -11.89 13.23
N ARG A 49 -1.85 -13.04 13.86
CA ARG A 49 -3.23 -13.50 14.07
C ARG A 49 -4.02 -12.40 14.80
N PRO A 50 -5.21 -12.02 14.29
CA PRO A 50 -6.07 -11.09 15.01
C PRO A 50 -6.45 -11.62 16.39
N PHE A 51 -6.56 -10.74 17.37
CA PHE A 51 -6.88 -11.07 18.75
C PHE A 51 -8.02 -10.19 19.28
N GLY A 52 -8.59 -10.54 20.44
CA GLY A 52 -9.68 -9.77 21.07
C GLY A 52 -10.91 -9.62 20.16
N LEU A 53 -11.26 -10.69 19.44
CA LEU A 53 -12.42 -10.69 18.54
C LEU A 53 -13.70 -10.48 19.34
N ARG A 54 -14.44 -9.42 19.02
CA ARG A 54 -15.73 -9.14 19.67
C ARG A 54 -16.73 -8.51 18.71
N LEU A 55 -18.00 -8.83 18.93
CA LEU A 55 -19.10 -8.12 18.31
C LEU A 55 -19.35 -6.79 19.03
N ASP A 56 -19.69 -5.77 18.26
CA ASP A 56 -20.02 -4.45 18.77
C ASP A 56 -21.26 -3.92 18.03
N PRO A 57 -22.43 -3.99 18.67
CA PRO A 57 -23.66 -3.42 18.14
C PRO A 57 -23.86 -1.94 18.52
N LEU A 58 -22.99 -1.37 19.36
CA LEU A 58 -23.25 -0.10 20.05
C LEU A 58 -22.57 1.11 19.39
N GLU A 59 -21.34 0.98 18.86
CA GLU A 59 -20.62 2.16 18.32
C GLU A 59 -21.32 2.78 17.11
N ARG A 60 -22.02 1.96 16.31
CA ARG A 60 -22.70 2.43 15.10
C ARG A 60 -24.13 1.89 15.06
N PRO A 61 -25.13 2.70 15.47
CA PRO A 61 -26.54 2.31 15.41
C PRO A 61 -26.91 1.75 14.03
N GLY A 62 -27.63 0.63 14.03
CA GLY A 62 -28.01 -0.09 12.80
C GLY A 62 -26.91 -0.92 12.16
N ARG A 63 -25.73 -1.08 12.80
CA ARG A 63 -24.64 -1.93 12.31
C ARG A 63 -24.07 -2.82 13.39
N LEU A 64 -23.92 -4.10 13.04
CA LEU A 64 -23.09 -5.04 13.80
C LEU A 64 -21.64 -4.98 13.30
N LEU A 65 -20.72 -4.57 14.16
CA LEU A 65 -19.30 -4.50 13.85
C LEU A 65 -18.57 -5.69 14.48
N LEU A 66 -17.73 -6.37 13.69
CA LEU A 66 -16.72 -7.29 14.23
C LEU A 66 -15.44 -6.50 14.46
N ARG A 67 -15.01 -6.44 15.71
CA ARG A 67 -13.74 -5.81 16.10
C ARG A 67 -12.66 -6.84 16.33
N ALA A 68 -11.43 -6.41 16.10
CA ALA A 68 -10.23 -7.16 16.40
C ALA A 68 -9.10 -6.18 16.74
N GLY A 69 -8.23 -6.61 17.65
CA GLY A 69 -6.85 -6.13 17.71
C GLY A 69 -6.03 -6.78 16.60
N ASN A 70 -5.06 -6.05 16.06
CA ASN A 70 -4.18 -6.55 15.01
C ASN A 70 -2.78 -5.94 15.17
N SER A 71 -1.75 -6.70 14.78
CA SER A 71 -0.36 -6.25 14.75
C SER A 71 0.29 -6.60 13.41
N ILE A 72 1.12 -5.68 12.92
CA ILE A 72 2.07 -5.94 11.83
C ILE A 72 3.45 -5.90 12.46
N ASP A 73 4.10 -7.04 12.52
CA ASP A 73 5.39 -7.18 13.16
C ASP A 73 6.49 -7.16 12.10
N ASN A 74 7.60 -6.53 12.41
CA ASN A 74 8.83 -6.71 11.64
C ASN A 74 9.65 -7.83 12.27
N VAL A 75 9.68 -8.99 11.62
CA VAL A 75 10.50 -10.16 12.02
C VAL A 75 11.83 -10.21 11.27
N GLY A 76 12.08 -9.24 10.40
CA GLY A 76 13.33 -9.10 9.66
C GLY A 76 14.44 -8.45 10.49
N LEU A 77 15.65 -8.48 9.93
CA LEU A 77 16.86 -7.96 10.60
C LEU A 77 17.03 -6.45 10.48
N GLY A 78 16.38 -5.82 9.50
CA GLY A 78 16.43 -4.37 9.30
C GLY A 78 15.09 -3.70 9.54
N PRO A 79 15.06 -2.37 9.72
CA PRO A 79 13.83 -1.63 10.00
C PRO A 79 12.91 -1.55 8.78
N ALA A 80 11.60 -1.51 9.03
CA ALA A 80 10.59 -1.20 8.02
C ALA A 80 10.50 0.32 7.78
N GLU A 81 11.50 0.88 7.11
CA GLU A 81 11.64 2.33 6.93
C GLU A 81 11.20 2.83 5.54
N LEU A 82 10.17 3.67 5.52
CA LEU A 82 9.67 4.32 4.30
C LEU A 82 10.06 5.81 4.28
N HIS A 83 10.77 6.24 3.23
CA HIS A 83 11.11 7.65 2.99
C HIS A 83 10.11 8.28 2.03
N GLY A 84 9.23 9.12 2.56
CA GLY A 84 8.21 9.82 1.79
C GLY A 84 8.70 11.12 1.14
N ARG A 85 8.38 11.30 -0.15
CA ARG A 85 8.43 12.59 -0.85
C ARG A 85 7.00 13.07 -1.08
N ARG A 86 6.71 14.32 -0.68
CA ARG A 86 5.38 14.92 -0.85
C ARG A 86 4.95 14.91 -2.32
N ALA A 87 3.75 14.41 -2.55
CA ALA A 87 3.05 14.50 -3.83
C ALA A 87 1.87 15.49 -3.75
N SER A 88 1.31 15.68 -2.55
CA SER A 88 0.32 16.73 -2.26
C SER A 88 0.31 17.05 -0.76
N ARG A 89 -0.63 17.91 -0.33
CA ARG A 89 -0.84 18.24 1.09
C ARG A 89 -1.07 16.98 1.95
N TYR A 90 -1.75 15.98 1.40
CA TYR A 90 -2.19 14.79 2.14
C TYR A 90 -1.60 13.47 1.63
N GLN A 91 -0.69 13.50 0.65
CA GLN A 91 -0.12 12.30 0.06
C GLN A 91 1.39 12.41 -0.14
N MET A 92 2.09 11.29 0.07
CA MET A 92 3.48 11.10 -0.32
C MET A 92 3.63 9.85 -1.18
N ARG A 93 4.59 9.87 -2.11
CA ARG A 93 5.18 8.67 -2.69
C ARG A 93 6.37 8.28 -1.82
N ALA A 94 6.55 6.99 -1.54
CA ALA A 94 7.60 6.54 -0.64
C ALA A 94 8.59 5.61 -1.36
N ARG A 95 9.84 5.68 -0.92
CA ARG A 95 10.87 4.69 -1.24
C ARG A 95 11.14 3.85 0.01
N GLN A 96 11.41 2.56 -0.18
CA GLN A 96 11.89 1.71 0.91
C GLN A 96 13.36 1.98 1.13
N ARG A 97 13.76 2.10 2.39
CA ARG A 97 15.17 2.15 2.77
C ARG A 97 15.59 0.80 3.32
N ILE A 98 16.67 0.26 2.78
CA ILE A 98 17.24 -1.03 3.20
C ILE A 98 18.69 -0.79 3.59
N TYR A 99 19.09 -1.26 4.77
CA TYR A 99 20.44 -1.08 5.28
C TYR A 99 21.32 -2.24 4.81
N ARG A 100 22.61 -1.97 4.58
CA ARG A 100 23.60 -3.02 4.30
C ARG A 100 24.28 -3.44 5.59
N ARG A 101 24.71 -4.70 5.69
CA ARG A 101 25.47 -5.21 6.84
C ARG A 101 26.81 -4.52 7.01
N GLY A 102 27.51 -4.26 5.90
CA GLY A 102 28.80 -3.54 5.88
C GLY A 102 28.67 -2.01 5.99
N GLY A 103 27.48 -1.49 6.33
CA GLY A 103 27.24 -0.05 6.42
C GLY A 103 26.66 0.57 5.15
N GLY A 104 26.02 1.73 5.31
CA GLY A 104 25.31 2.43 4.25
C GLY A 104 23.91 1.85 3.96
N ARG A 105 23.27 2.36 2.90
CA ARG A 105 21.85 2.12 2.61
C ARG A 105 21.52 2.11 1.12
N LEU A 106 20.49 1.34 0.77
CA LEU A 106 19.81 1.34 -0.52
C LEU A 106 18.49 2.10 -0.38
N GLY A 107 18.17 2.91 -1.40
CA GLY A 107 16.83 3.47 -1.57
C GLY A 107 16.14 2.75 -2.73
N ILE A 108 15.17 1.89 -2.42
CA ILE A 108 14.41 1.16 -3.44
C ILE A 108 13.15 1.94 -3.76
N SER A 109 12.99 2.31 -5.03
CA SER A 109 11.74 2.90 -5.50
C SER A 109 10.65 1.84 -5.45
N THR A 110 9.57 2.15 -4.75
CA THR A 110 8.39 1.30 -4.65
C THR A 110 7.17 2.09 -5.09
N GLU A 111 6.03 1.42 -5.24
CA GLU A 111 4.74 2.10 -5.43
C GLU A 111 4.10 2.53 -4.10
N ALA A 112 4.85 2.45 -2.98
CA ALA A 112 4.32 2.76 -1.68
C ALA A 112 3.81 4.20 -1.60
N ARG A 113 2.64 4.35 -0.99
CA ARG A 113 2.00 5.65 -0.78
C ARG A 113 1.74 5.86 0.70
N LEU A 114 2.01 7.08 1.16
CA LEU A 114 1.64 7.50 2.50
C LEU A 114 0.48 8.47 2.43
N LEU A 115 -0.55 8.23 3.24
CA LEU A 115 -1.72 9.10 3.39
C LEU A 115 -1.69 9.81 4.72
N PHE A 116 -1.87 11.13 4.71
CA PHE A 116 -2.06 11.89 5.93
C PHE A 116 -3.48 11.69 6.47
N LYS A 117 -3.59 11.33 7.75
CA LYS A 117 -4.90 11.09 8.39
C LYS A 117 -4.94 11.68 9.79
N PHE A 118 -6.02 12.42 10.06
CA PHE A 118 -6.46 12.76 11.40
C PHE A 118 -7.19 11.56 11.99
N VAL A 119 -6.79 11.13 13.19
CA VAL A 119 -7.42 10.01 13.88
C VAL A 119 -8.18 10.57 15.09
N PRO A 120 -9.53 10.48 15.11
CA PRO A 120 -10.32 10.96 16.25
C PRO A 120 -9.83 10.34 17.57
N GLY A 121 -9.73 11.17 18.61
CA GLY A 121 -9.19 10.76 19.92
C GLY A 121 -7.67 10.53 19.94
N GLN A 122 -6.95 10.88 18.86
CA GLN A 122 -5.50 10.75 18.75
C GLN A 122 -4.90 11.94 17.95
N THR A 123 -3.64 11.82 17.55
CA THR A 123 -2.94 12.82 16.72
C THR A 123 -3.07 12.54 15.21
N ARG A 124 -2.28 13.26 14.42
CA ARG A 124 -2.18 13.15 12.96
C ARG A 124 -1.04 12.23 12.59
N TYR A 125 -1.25 11.40 11.57
CA TYR A 125 -0.27 10.43 11.14
C TYR A 125 -0.15 10.35 9.62
N TRP A 126 1.05 10.07 9.14
CA TRP A 126 1.26 9.48 7.83
C TRP A 126 1.08 7.97 7.93
N LYS A 127 0.22 7.42 7.06
CA LYS A 127 -0.13 6.00 7.06
C LYS A 127 0.28 5.36 5.74
N PHE A 128 1.00 4.25 5.81
CA PHE A 128 1.24 3.40 4.66
C PHE A 128 -0.08 2.84 4.16
N LEU A 129 -0.43 3.20 2.93
CA LEU A 129 -1.65 2.80 2.25
C LEU A 129 -1.53 1.36 1.74
N GLN A 130 -2.61 0.60 1.85
CA GLN A 130 -2.68 -0.82 1.43
C GLN A 130 -1.66 -1.71 2.15
N ALA A 131 -1.31 -1.36 3.40
CA ALA A 131 -0.40 -2.14 4.23
C ALA A 131 -0.99 -3.49 4.68
N ALA A 132 -2.32 -3.65 4.62
CA ALA A 132 -3.00 -4.88 5.02
C ALA A 132 -4.37 -5.02 4.32
N SER A 133 -4.87 -6.25 4.28
CA SER A 133 -6.26 -6.57 3.95
C SER A 133 -6.85 -7.47 5.03
N PHE A 134 -8.05 -7.14 5.51
CA PHE A 134 -8.81 -7.98 6.44
C PHE A 134 -9.95 -8.62 5.70
N GLU A 135 -10.05 -9.94 5.81
CA GLU A 135 -11.06 -10.70 5.10
C GLU A 135 -11.75 -11.65 6.06
N LEU A 136 -13.07 -11.71 5.97
CA LEU A 136 -13.90 -12.62 6.73
C LEU A 136 -14.27 -13.77 5.81
N PHE A 137 -14.01 -14.99 6.27
CA PHE A 137 -14.34 -16.22 5.55
C PHE A 137 -15.34 -17.04 6.32
N ARG A 138 -16.20 -17.75 5.58
CA ARG A 138 -16.98 -18.85 6.13
C ARG A 138 -16.09 -20.08 6.17
N LEU A 139 -16.15 -20.83 7.27
CA LEU A 139 -15.52 -22.14 7.38
C LEU A 139 -16.45 -23.22 6.83
N ASP A 140 -15.89 -24.28 6.25
CA ASP A 140 -16.64 -25.47 5.87
C ASP A 140 -16.96 -26.36 7.10
N SER A 141 -17.66 -27.48 6.88
CA SER A 141 -18.01 -28.43 7.95
C SER A 141 -16.80 -29.11 8.61
N ARG A 142 -15.61 -29.00 8.02
CA ARG A 142 -14.34 -29.50 8.55
C ARG A 142 -13.47 -28.39 9.15
N GLY A 143 -14.01 -27.18 9.29
CA GLY A 143 -13.30 -26.03 9.85
C GLY A 143 -12.28 -25.38 8.91
N ARG A 144 -12.26 -25.73 7.63
CA ARG A 144 -11.31 -25.16 6.65
C ARG A 144 -11.86 -23.84 6.09
N ILE A 145 -10.96 -22.95 5.69
CA ILE A 145 -11.32 -21.68 5.04
C ILE A 145 -12.06 -21.98 3.74
N GLY A 146 -13.32 -21.56 3.66
CA GLY A 146 -14.16 -21.67 2.48
C GLY A 146 -14.34 -20.31 1.79
N ARG A 147 -15.59 -19.94 1.53
CA ARG A 147 -15.93 -18.71 0.79
C ARG A 147 -15.62 -17.44 1.59
N ARG A 148 -14.96 -16.46 0.97
CA ARG A 148 -14.85 -15.09 1.50
C ARG A 148 -16.22 -14.42 1.55
N ILE A 149 -16.63 -13.99 2.74
CA ILE A 149 -17.89 -13.30 3.01
C ILE A 149 -17.72 -11.79 2.87
N ARG A 150 -16.59 -11.24 3.30
CA ARG A 150 -16.37 -9.79 3.29
C ARG A 150 -14.90 -9.43 3.27
N ARG A 151 -14.57 -8.30 2.62
CA ARG A 151 -13.32 -7.58 2.83
C ARG A 151 -13.58 -6.34 3.68
N GLY A 152 -12.79 -6.14 4.72
CA GLY A 152 -12.87 -5.00 5.62
C GLY A 152 -12.26 -3.71 5.02
N PRO A 153 -12.69 -2.52 5.47
CA PRO A 153 -12.22 -1.24 4.92
C PRO A 153 -10.87 -0.77 5.54
N LYS A 154 -10.31 -1.51 6.51
CA LYS A 154 -9.08 -1.14 7.22
C LYS A 154 -7.86 -1.58 6.39
N VAL A 155 -7.29 -0.64 5.64
CA VAL A 155 -6.16 -0.93 4.73
C VAL A 155 -4.92 -0.08 4.96
N SER A 156 -4.98 0.94 5.84
CA SER A 156 -3.86 1.85 6.07
C SER A 156 -3.42 1.91 7.52
N TYR A 157 -2.10 1.87 7.72
CA TYR A 157 -1.43 1.74 9.00
C TYR A 157 -0.32 2.76 9.16
N CYS A 158 -0.13 3.29 10.36
CA CYS A 158 1.11 3.97 10.69
C CYS A 158 2.17 2.89 10.90
N LEU A 159 3.39 3.09 10.40
CA LEU A 159 4.53 2.29 10.83
C LEU A 159 5.17 3.01 12.00
N ARG A 160 5.09 2.40 13.19
CA ARG A 160 5.61 2.93 14.44
C ARG A 160 6.06 1.77 15.29
N ASP A 161 7.16 1.98 16.00
CA ASP A 161 7.58 1.06 17.05
C ASP A 161 6.66 1.28 18.25
N LEU A 162 5.70 0.38 18.40
CA LEU A 162 4.82 0.29 19.56
C LEU A 162 5.25 -0.94 20.36
N SER A 163 5.26 -0.83 21.69
CA SER A 163 5.57 -1.95 22.55
C SER A 163 4.62 -3.11 22.26
N HIS A 164 5.18 -4.29 21.98
CA HIS A 164 4.46 -5.56 21.95
C HIS A 164 4.83 -6.30 23.23
N THR A 165 3.88 -6.47 24.14
CA THR A 165 4.01 -7.39 25.29
C THR A 165 3.87 -8.83 24.83
#